data_AF-A0A9E5TFG7-F1
#
_entry.id   AF-A0A9E5TFG7-F1
#
_cell.length_a   1.000
_cell.length_b   1.000
_cell.length_c   1.000
_cell.angle_alpha   90.00
_cell.angle_beta   90.00
_cell.angle_gamma   90.00
#
_symmetry.space_group_name_H-M   'P 1'
#
loop_
_entity.id
_entity.type
_entity.pdbx_description
1 polymer ?
#
loop_
_entity_poly.entity_id
_entity_poly.type
_entity_poly.pdbx_seq_one_letter_code
_entity_poly.pdbx_strand_id
1 'polypeptide(L)' 'MTCEETRNVLSSYFDGELSASQIIEVEAHIRICPSCQEEANTLRSTSTLLGS' A
#
# COMPACT_ATOMS: atom_id res chain seq x y z
N MET A 1 4.04 6.47 10.56
CA MET A 1 3.25 5.29 10.14
C MET A 1 3.87 3.98 10.64
N THR A 2 3.04 3.06 11.16
CA THR A 2 3.42 1.68 11.55
C THR A 2 2.99 0.69 10.46
N CYS A 3 3.49 -0.55 10.50
CA CYS A 3 3.11 -1.58 9.53
C CYS A 3 1.60 -1.87 9.50
N GLU A 4 0.93 -1.79 10.65
CA GLU A 4 -0.51 -2.03 10.77
C GLU A 4 -1.31 -0.91 10.08
N GLU A 5 -0.92 0.33 10.32
CA GLU A 5 -1.49 1.51 9.65
C GLU A 5 -1.27 1.44 8.14
N THR A 6 -0.05 1.10 7.70
CA THR A 6 0.26 0.91 6.27
C THR A 6 -0.66 -0.13 5.65
N ARG A 7 -0.82 -1.29 6.29
CA ARG A 7 -1.64 -2.38 5.75
C ARG A 7 -3.11 -1.99 5.62
N ASN A 8 -3.63 -1.23 6.59
CA ASN A 8 -5.01 -0.76 6.56
C ASN A 8 -5.26 0.18 5.38
N VAL A 9 -4.31 1.08 5.11
CA VAL A 9 -4.45 2.07 4.03
C VAL A 9 -3.95 1.59 2.66
N LEU A 10 -3.29 0.42 2.56
CA LEU A 10 -2.76 -0.09 1.30
C LEU A 10 -3.85 -0.30 0.23
N SER A 11 -5.06 -0.72 0.62
CA SER A 11 -6.18 -0.85 -0.33
C SER A 11 -6.56 0.50 -0.93
N SER A 12 -6.78 1.51 -0.08
CA SER A 12 -7.08 2.87 -0.51
C SER A 12 -5.92 3.54 -1.25
N TYR A 13 -4.67 3.15 -0.97
CA TYR A 13 -3.50 3.60 -1.72
C TYR A 13 -3.57 3.14 -3.19
N PHE A 14 -3.96 1.88 -3.43
CA PHE A 14 -4.12 1.35 -4.78
C PHE A 14 -5.38 1.85 -5.49
N ASP A 15 -6.45 2.15 -4.75
CA ASP A 15 -7.68 2.74 -5.29
C ASP A 15 -7.52 4.25 -5.61
N GLY A 16 -6.48 4.90 -5.08
CA GLY A 16 -6.21 6.32 -5.28
C GLY A 16 -7.01 7.25 -4.35
N GLU A 17 -7.56 6.71 -3.26
CA GLU A 17 -8.38 7.44 -2.28
C GLU A 17 -7.55 8.13 -1.19
N LEU A 18 -6.24 7.87 -1.12
CA LEU A 18 -5.38 8.49 -0.12
C LEU A 18 -5.01 9.94 -0.46
N SER A 19 -4.94 10.75 0.60
CA SER A 19 -4.40 12.11 0.51
C SER A 19 -2.89 12.09 0.24
N ALA A 20 -2.37 13.16 -0.37
CA ALA A 20 -0.94 13.27 -0.71
C ALA A 20 0.01 13.05 0.48
N SER A 21 -0.35 13.54 1.68
CA SER A 21 0.42 13.30 2.91
C SER A 21 0.47 11.82 3.29
N GLN A 22 -0.66 11.12 3.21
CA GLN A 22 -0.75 9.68 3.50
C GLN A 22 0.04 8.85 2.49
N ILE A 23 -0.02 9.21 1.20
CA ILE A 23 0.78 8.59 0.15
C ILE A 23 2.28 8.68 0.49
N ILE A 24 2.77 9.87 0.86
CA ILE A 24 4.18 10.07 1.21
C ILE A 24 4.59 9.20 2.41
N GLU A 25 3.77 9.12 3.45
CA GLU A 25 4.05 8.30 4.63
C GLU A 25 4.08 6.80 4.31
N VAL A 26 3.13 6.33 3.50
CA VAL A 26 3.05 4.93 3.03
C VAL A 26 4.26 4.57 2.18
N GLU A 27 4.60 5.41 1.20
CA GLU A 27 5.76 5.17 0.33
C GLU A 27 7.09 5.25 1.07
N ALA A 28 7.20 6.11 2.08
CA ALA A 28 8.37 6.15 2.94
C ALA A 28 8.51 4.86 3.74
N HIS A 29 7.40 4.34 4.29
CA HIS A 29 7.39 3.09 5.05
C HIS A 29 7.68 1.86 4.18
N ILE A 30 7.04 1.73 3.02
CA ILE A 30 7.25 0.61 2.07
C ILE A 30 8.70 0.54 1.58
N ARG A 31 9.40 1.69 1.50
CA ARG A 31 10.81 1.73 1.11
C ARG A 31 11.76 1.16 2.17
N ILE A 32 11.40 1.25 3.45
CA ILE A 32 12.25 0.80 4.56
C ILE A 32 11.80 -0.54 5.17
N CYS A 33 10.56 -0.96 4.90
CA CYS A 33 9.95 -2.14 5.49
C CYS A 33 9.70 -3.22 4.42
N PRO A 34 10.49 -4.31 4.39
CA PRO A 34 10.33 -5.37 3.39
C PRO A 34 8.98 -6.11 3.53
N SER A 35 8.46 -6.29 4.74
CA SER A 35 7.16 -6.94 4.95
C SER A 35 6.00 -6.14 4.35
N CYS A 36 6.02 -4.81 4.47
CA CYS A 36 5.01 -3.96 3.83
C CYS A 36 5.20 -3.88 2.31
N GLN A 37 6.43 -4.03 1.83
CA GLN A 37 6.72 -4.10 0.41
C GLN A 37 6.17 -5.37 -0.24
N GLU A 38 6.32 -6.53 0.41
CA GLU A 38 5.69 -7.78 -0.02
C GLU A 38 4.17 -7.66 -0.03
N GLU A 39 3.56 -7.12 1.03
CA GLU A 39 2.10 -6.92 1.09
C GLU A 39 1.58 -6.01 -0.03
N ALA A 40 2.27 -4.90 -0.28
CA ALA A 40 1.91 -4.00 -1.37
C ALA A 40 2.00 -4.71 -2.73
N ASN A 41 3.00 -5.58 -2.93
CA ASN A 41 3.16 -6.33 -4.17
C ASN A 41 2.08 -7.40 -4.34
N THR A 42 1.73 -8.10 -3.26
CA THR A 42 0.61 -9.06 -3.22
C THR A 42 -0.70 -8.39 -3.59
N LEU A 43 -1.02 -7.24 -2.96
CA LEU A 43 -2.23 -6.47 -3.25
C LEU A 43 -2.28 -5.92 -4.68
N ARG A 44 -1.14 -5.48 -5.23
CA ARG A 44 -1.05 -5.09 -6.65
C ARG A 44 -1.31 -6.28 -7.58
N SER A 45 -0.81 -7.46 -7.23
CA SER A 45 -0.98 -8.66 -8.04
C SER A 45 -2.44 -9.14 -8.05
N THR A 46 -3.14 -9.07 -6.91
CA THR A 46 -4.55 -9.45 -6.82
C THR A 46 -5.48 -8.47 -7.54
N SER A 47 -5.26 -7.16 -7.40
CA SER A 47 -6.03 -6.13 -8.11
C SER A 47 -5.90 -6.24 -9.63
N THR A 48 -4.74 -6.66 -10.13
CA THR A 48 -4.54 -6.91 -11.57
C THR A 48 -5.31 -8.13 -12.08
N LEU A 49 -5.54 -9.14 -11.23
CA LEU A 49 -6.23 -10.39 -11.61
C LEU A 49 -7.76 -10.29 -11.61
N LEU A 50 -8.32 -9.30 -10.90
CA LEU A 50 -9.78 -9.13 -10.76
C LEU A 50 -10.38 -8.13 -11.77
N GLY A 51 -9.55 -7.55 -12.65
CA GLY A 51 -9.94 -6.57 -13.66
C GLY A 51 -10.22 -7.13 -15.06
N SER A 52 -10.79 -8.33 -15.17
CA SER A 52 -11.18 -8.98 -16.45
C SER A 52 -12.68 -8.93 -16.71
#